data_AF-A0A3D0REX8-F1
#
_entry.id   AF-A0A3D0REX8-F1
#
_cell.length_a   1.000
_cell.length_b   1.000
_cell.length_c   1.000
_cell.angle_alpha   90.00
_cell.angle_beta   90.00
_cell.angle_gamma   90.00
#
_symmetry.space_group_name_H-M   'P 1'
#
loop_
_entity.id
_entity.type
_entity.pdbx_description
1 polymer ?
#
loop_
_entity_poly.entity_id
_entity_poly.type
_entity_poly.pdbx_seq_one_letter_code
_entity_poly.pdbx_strand_id
1 'polypeptide(L)'
;GGVFGPPLGTDITGQSLTVLAKMLDGKVPMVPDAAFPMVDVRDVAKLHVDAIKNKNVAGQRFIASGTEPTGFADAAQILLDEGYKGPSTKKAPSWLLKIMAIFDREAKGMLALVGMYLTADNSKTRDTFKWTPTPFKQSLLDTAAAVQNIRNK
;
A
#
# COMPACT_ATOMS: atom_id res chain seq x y z
N GLY A 1 5.47 -1.81 -5.35
CA GLY A 1 4.44 -0.94 -4.78
C GLY A 1 3.58 -1.74 -3.83
N GLY A 2 2.72 -1.07 -3.07
CA GLY A 2 1.71 -1.71 -2.24
C GLY A 2 0.36 -1.78 -2.95
N VAL A 3 -0.41 -2.82 -2.64
CA VAL A 3 -1.80 -2.98 -3.07
C VAL A 3 -2.69 -2.68 -1.87
N PHE A 4 -3.58 -1.71 -2.01
CA PHE A 4 -4.55 -1.27 -1.01
C PHE A 4 -5.97 -1.41 -1.57
N GLY A 5 -6.96 -1.39 -0.71
CA GLY A 5 -8.37 -1.47 -1.05
C GLY A 5 -9.11 -2.43 -0.12
N PRO A 6 -10.44 -2.31 -0.05
CA PRO A 6 -11.25 -3.13 0.83
C PRO A 6 -11.15 -4.62 0.43
N PRO A 7 -10.91 -5.55 1.38
CA PRO A 7 -10.94 -6.97 1.08
C PRO A 7 -12.36 -7.41 0.68
N LEU A 8 -12.44 -8.47 -0.13
CA LEU A 8 -13.73 -9.07 -0.51
C LEU A 8 -14.40 -9.80 0.66
N GLY A 9 -13.61 -10.35 1.59
CA GLY A 9 -14.07 -11.13 2.74
C GLY A 9 -13.60 -10.55 4.08
N THR A 10 -13.70 -11.35 5.13
CA THR A 10 -13.29 -10.97 6.51
C THR A 10 -11.85 -11.33 6.85
N ASP A 11 -11.15 -12.04 5.96
CA ASP A 11 -9.73 -12.33 6.15
C ASP A 11 -8.88 -11.09 5.87
N ILE A 12 -8.21 -10.60 6.91
CA ILE A 12 -7.30 -9.44 6.87
C ILE A 12 -5.84 -9.84 7.11
N THR A 13 -5.50 -11.14 7.01
CA THR A 13 -4.15 -11.66 7.24
C THR A 13 -3.14 -11.32 6.12
N GLY A 14 -3.63 -10.74 5.01
CA GLY A 14 -2.79 -10.20 3.95
C GLY A 14 -1.83 -9.11 4.46
N GLN A 15 -0.63 -9.01 3.86
CA GLN A 15 0.44 -8.15 4.35
C GLN A 15 0.05 -6.66 4.43
N SER A 16 -0.50 -6.07 3.37
CA SER A 16 -0.93 -4.66 3.38
C SER A 16 -1.97 -4.38 4.47
N LEU A 17 -2.95 -5.28 4.62
CA LEU A 17 -4.02 -5.15 5.61
C LEU A 17 -3.50 -5.32 7.03
N THR A 18 -2.57 -6.25 7.25
CA THR A 18 -1.92 -6.47 8.54
C THR A 18 -1.10 -5.25 8.96
N VAL A 19 -0.31 -4.67 8.05
CA VAL A 19 0.46 -3.46 8.31
C VAL A 19 -0.46 -2.29 8.62
N LEU A 20 -1.53 -2.10 7.84
CA LEU A 20 -2.50 -1.04 8.08
C LEU A 20 -3.23 -1.25 9.42
N ALA A 21 -3.68 -2.47 9.74
CA ALA A 21 -4.33 -2.77 11.01
C ALA A 21 -3.42 -2.44 12.22
N LYS A 22 -2.13 -2.77 12.14
CA LYS A 22 -1.14 -2.40 13.17
C LYS A 22 -0.95 -0.89 13.27
N MET A 23 -0.93 -0.18 12.13
CA MET A 23 -0.83 1.28 12.11
C MET A 23 -2.07 1.92 12.75
N LEU A 24 -3.27 1.44 12.41
CA LEU A 24 -4.53 1.90 13.01
C LEU A 24 -4.60 1.64 14.52
N ASP A 25 -3.95 0.58 15.00
CA ASP A 25 -3.84 0.24 16.43
C ASP A 25 -2.73 1.01 17.17
N GLY A 26 -1.91 1.80 16.48
CA GLY A 26 -0.74 2.45 17.07
C GLY A 26 0.38 1.48 17.45
N LYS A 27 0.38 0.26 16.90
CA LYS A 27 1.44 -0.74 17.08
C LYS A 27 2.65 -0.50 16.17
N VAL A 28 2.61 0.54 15.33
CA VAL A 28 3.71 1.00 14.49
C VAL A 28 4.13 2.40 14.96
N PRO A 29 4.94 2.52 16.03
CA PRO A 29 5.30 3.81 16.61
C PRO A 29 6.23 4.63 15.71
N MET A 30 6.97 3.96 14.83
CA MET A 30 7.80 4.58 13.80
C MET A 30 7.68 3.81 12.49
N VAL A 31 7.63 4.54 11.39
CA VAL A 31 7.50 4.01 10.04
C VAL A 31 8.84 4.04 9.29
N PRO A 32 9.08 3.15 8.32
CA PRO A 32 10.28 3.23 7.50
C PRO A 32 10.29 4.49 6.64
N ASP A 33 11.47 5.06 6.44
CA ASP A 33 11.67 6.14 5.46
C ASP A 33 11.77 5.56 4.06
N ALA A 34 10.61 5.37 3.43
CA ALA A 34 10.46 4.79 2.11
C ALA A 34 9.17 5.28 1.46
N ALA A 35 9.14 5.35 0.13
CA ALA A 35 7.96 5.73 -0.63
C ALA A 35 7.82 4.89 -1.90
N PHE A 36 6.59 4.45 -2.17
CA PHE A 36 6.30 3.53 -3.27
C PHE A 36 5.03 3.94 -4.01
N PRO A 37 4.94 3.67 -5.32
CA PRO A 37 3.68 3.82 -6.03
C PRO A 37 2.73 2.74 -5.56
N MET A 38 1.48 3.12 -5.35
CA MET A 38 0.43 2.25 -4.81
C MET A 38 -0.64 1.99 -5.86
N VAL A 39 -1.43 0.93 -5.67
CA VAL A 39 -2.57 0.59 -6.54
C VAL A 39 -3.75 0.13 -5.71
N ASP A 40 -4.96 0.43 -6.19
CA ASP A 40 -6.18 -0.12 -5.63
C ASP A 40 -6.40 -1.57 -6.10
N VAL A 41 -6.83 -2.46 -5.22
CA VAL A 41 -7.07 -3.88 -5.51
C VAL A 41 -8.18 -4.06 -6.54
N ARG A 42 -9.16 -3.16 -6.58
CA ARG A 42 -10.26 -3.16 -7.56
C ARG A 42 -9.75 -2.80 -8.95
N ASP A 43 -8.78 -1.88 -9.04
CA ASP A 43 -8.10 -1.57 -10.29
C ASP A 43 -7.29 -2.77 -10.80
N VAL A 44 -6.53 -3.42 -9.92
CA VAL A 44 -5.77 -4.63 -10.27
C VAL A 44 -6.70 -5.74 -10.78
N ALA A 45 -7.82 -5.98 -10.09
CA ALA A 45 -8.81 -6.96 -10.52
C ALA A 45 -9.41 -6.63 -11.89
N LYS A 46 -9.78 -5.37 -12.13
CA LYS A 46 -10.30 -4.91 -13.42
C LYS A 46 -9.27 -5.10 -14.54
N LEU A 47 -8.03 -4.65 -14.32
CA LEU A 47 -6.94 -4.79 -15.28
C LEU A 47 -6.63 -6.26 -15.60
N HIS A 48 -6.70 -7.16 -14.62
CA HIS A 48 -6.54 -8.59 -14.86
C HIS A 48 -7.63 -9.15 -15.78
N VAL A 49 -8.90 -8.79 -15.54
CA VAL A 49 -10.02 -9.21 -16.39
C VAL A 49 -9.88 -8.66 -17.80
N ASP A 50 -9.52 -7.38 -17.94
CA ASP A 50 -9.33 -6.74 -19.24
C ASP A 50 -8.15 -7.34 -20.02
N ALA A 51 -7.06 -7.70 -19.32
CA ALA A 51 -5.91 -8.38 -19.92
C ALA A 51 -6.26 -9.78 -20.46
N ILE A 52 -7.06 -10.56 -19.73
CA ILE A 52 -7.49 -11.89 -20.18
C ILE A 52 -8.35 -11.80 -21.45
N LYS A 53 -9.17 -10.75 -21.57
CA LYS A 53 -10.06 -10.53 -22.72
C LYS A 53 -9.34 -9.98 -23.96
N ASN A 54 -8.17 -9.36 -23.78
CA ASN A 54 -7.44 -8.70 -24.86
C ASN A 54 -6.30 -9.57 -25.41
N LYS A 55 -6.54 -10.28 -26.52
CA LYS A 55 -5.54 -11.16 -27.14
C LYS A 55 -4.25 -10.44 -27.59
N ASN A 56 -4.29 -9.12 -27.78
CA ASN A 56 -3.14 -8.34 -28.26
C ASN A 56 -2.12 -8.03 -27.16
N VAL A 57 -2.40 -8.36 -25.90
CA VAL A 57 -1.53 -8.05 -24.76
C VAL A 57 -0.74 -9.25 -24.24
N ALA A 58 -0.88 -10.41 -24.89
CA ALA A 58 -0.15 -11.62 -24.54
C ALA A 58 1.36 -11.40 -24.61
N GLY A 59 2.10 -11.92 -23.61
CA GLY A 59 3.55 -11.78 -23.51
C GLY A 59 4.04 -10.38 -23.10
N GLN A 60 3.14 -9.42 -22.88
CA GLN A 60 3.51 -8.07 -22.47
C GLN A 60 3.43 -7.87 -20.96
N ARG A 61 4.26 -6.97 -20.44
CA ARG A 61 4.23 -6.52 -19.03
C ARG A 61 3.55 -5.16 -18.94
N PHE A 62 2.73 -4.99 -17.90
CA PHE A 62 2.01 -3.76 -17.58
C PHE A 62 2.20 -3.44 -16.11
N ILE A 63 2.48 -2.16 -15.82
CA ILE A 63 2.60 -1.68 -14.45
C ILE A 63 1.22 -1.20 -14.00
N ALA A 64 0.63 -1.92 -13.05
CA ALA A 64 -0.62 -1.54 -12.40
C ALA A 64 -0.30 -0.79 -11.10
N SER A 65 0.01 0.50 -11.22
CA SER A 65 0.18 1.40 -10.08
C SER A 65 -0.10 2.85 -10.46
N GLY A 66 -0.27 3.71 -9.47
CA GLY A 66 -0.07 5.14 -9.63
C GLY A 66 1.36 5.46 -10.05
N THR A 67 1.58 6.70 -10.47
CA THR A 67 2.89 7.21 -10.91
C THR A 67 3.72 7.67 -9.71
N GLU A 68 3.11 8.52 -8.90
CA GLU A 68 3.77 9.15 -7.77
C GLU A 68 3.86 8.20 -6.57
N PRO A 69 5.03 8.11 -5.93
CA PRO A 69 5.17 7.37 -4.70
C PRO A 69 4.45 8.06 -3.56
N THR A 70 3.93 7.26 -2.63
CA THR A 70 3.47 7.76 -1.32
C THR A 70 4.29 7.10 -0.22
N GLY A 71 4.76 7.90 0.72
CA GLY A 71 5.51 7.43 1.88
C GLY A 71 4.62 6.83 2.96
N PHE A 72 5.20 6.03 3.84
CA PHE A 72 4.48 5.50 5.00
C PHE A 72 4.05 6.62 5.96
N ALA A 73 4.89 7.65 6.13
CA ALA A 73 4.56 8.81 6.95
C ALA A 73 3.41 9.63 6.34
N ASP A 74 3.38 9.76 5.01
CA ASP A 74 2.29 10.47 4.31
C ASP A 74 0.97 9.69 4.42
N ALA A 75 1.01 8.37 4.28
CA ALA A 75 -0.16 7.51 4.50
C ALA A 75 -0.66 7.62 5.95
N ALA A 76 0.25 7.64 6.93
CA ALA A 76 -0.10 7.85 8.33
C ALA A 76 -0.74 9.24 8.55
N GLN A 77 -0.20 10.29 7.91
CA GLN A 77 -0.76 11.64 8.00
C GLN A 77 -2.17 11.71 7.40
N ILE A 78 -2.41 11.10 6.23
CA ILE A 78 -3.75 11.02 5.63
C ILE A 78 -4.76 10.39 6.60
N LEU A 79 -4.37 9.34 7.32
CA LEU A 79 -5.23 8.71 8.30
C LEU A 79 -5.46 9.61 9.53
N LEU A 80 -4.42 10.30 10.02
CA LEU A 80 -4.58 11.25 11.12
C LEU A 80 -5.54 12.40 10.76
N ASP A 81 -5.43 12.93 9.54
CA ASP A 81 -6.28 14.01 9.04
C ASP A 81 -7.77 13.59 8.97
N GLU A 82 -8.04 12.31 8.78
CA GLU A 82 -9.40 11.73 8.74
C GLU A 82 -9.86 11.21 10.11
N GLY A 83 -9.16 11.56 11.19
CA GLY A 83 -9.59 11.33 12.57
C GLY A 83 -9.14 10.00 13.20
N TYR A 84 -8.33 9.21 12.51
CA TYR A 84 -7.73 8.01 13.11
C TYR A 84 -6.66 8.41 14.14
N LYS A 85 -6.56 7.69 15.27
CA LYS A 85 -5.67 8.06 16.39
C LYS A 85 -4.40 7.22 16.53
N GLY A 86 -4.41 6.00 16.00
CA GLY A 86 -3.27 5.08 16.08
C GLY A 86 -2.04 5.45 15.24
N PRO A 87 -2.19 5.94 13.98
CA PRO A 87 -1.04 6.13 13.10
C PRO A 87 0.03 7.08 13.65
N SER A 88 1.29 6.82 13.29
CA SER A 88 2.44 7.67 13.64
C SER A 88 3.20 8.08 12.37
N THR A 89 3.56 9.36 12.28
CA THR A 89 4.34 9.92 11.17
C THR A 89 5.85 9.91 11.42
N LYS A 90 6.29 9.46 12.62
CA LYS A 90 7.71 9.44 12.99
C LYS A 90 8.46 8.42 12.14
N LYS A 91 9.52 8.87 11.47
CA LYS A 91 10.39 7.98 10.70
C LYS A 91 11.40 7.29 11.62
N ALA A 92 11.57 5.98 11.44
CA ALA A 92 12.55 5.21 12.20
C ALA A 92 13.97 5.51 11.69
N PRO A 93 14.93 5.86 12.57
CA PRO A 93 16.32 6.00 12.18
C PRO A 93 16.90 4.68 11.65
N SER A 94 17.70 4.74 10.58
CA SER A 94 18.24 3.54 9.93
C SER A 94 19.07 2.65 10.86
N TRP A 95 19.81 3.24 11.81
CA TRP A 95 20.58 2.47 12.79
C TRP A 95 19.70 1.68 13.75
N LEU A 96 18.56 2.24 14.14
CA LEU A 96 17.62 1.59 15.06
C LEU A 96 16.95 0.40 14.36
N LEU A 97 16.53 0.58 13.11
CA LEU A 97 15.98 -0.52 12.30
C LEU A 97 16.99 -1.66 12.10
N LYS A 98 18.28 -1.34 11.93
CA LYS A 98 19.36 -2.36 11.85
C LYS A 98 19.45 -3.21 13.12
N ILE A 99 19.35 -2.59 14.30
CA ILE A 99 19.39 -3.33 15.58
C ILE A 99 18.13 -4.18 15.73
N MET A 100 16.95 -3.60 15.49
CA MET A 100 15.67 -4.33 15.63
C MET A 100 15.56 -5.50 14.64
N ALA A 101 16.11 -5.36 13.43
CA ALA A 101 16.08 -6.40 12.39
C ALA A 101 16.82 -7.71 12.78
N ILE A 102 17.64 -7.69 13.83
CA ILE A 102 18.31 -8.89 14.37
C ILE A 102 17.28 -9.78 15.09
N PHE A 103 16.31 -9.17 15.78
CA PHE A 103 15.35 -9.86 16.65
C PHE A 103 13.94 -9.91 16.07
N ASP A 104 13.61 -9.02 15.14
CA ASP A 104 12.26 -8.86 14.59
C ASP A 104 12.24 -8.99 13.06
N ARG A 105 11.43 -9.93 12.56
CA ARG A 105 11.31 -10.22 11.12
C ARG A 105 10.63 -9.10 10.34
N GLU A 106 9.71 -8.36 10.94
CA GLU A 106 9.05 -7.22 10.31
C GLU A 106 10.00 -6.03 10.21
N ALA A 107 10.77 -5.76 11.26
CA ALA A 107 11.83 -4.76 11.23
C ALA A 107 12.88 -5.09 10.16
N LYS A 108 13.22 -6.37 9.97
CA LYS A 108 14.08 -6.82 8.88
C LYS A 108 13.46 -6.54 7.50
N GLY A 109 12.16 -6.76 7.34
CA GLY A 109 11.42 -6.39 6.13
C GLY A 109 11.42 -4.89 5.88
N MET A 110 11.14 -4.08 6.91
CA MET A 110 11.18 -2.61 6.85
C MET A 110 12.57 -2.10 6.48
N LEU A 111 13.63 -2.66 7.05
CA LEU A 111 15.01 -2.29 6.78
C LEU A 111 15.36 -2.43 5.29
N ALA A 112 14.85 -3.46 4.62
CA ALA A 112 15.06 -3.66 3.18
C ALA A 112 14.40 -2.57 2.32
N LEU A 113 13.43 -1.83 2.86
CA LEU A 113 12.71 -0.77 2.15
C LEU A 113 13.32 0.62 2.40
N VAL A 114 14.12 0.80 3.45
CA VAL A 114 14.65 2.11 3.86
C VAL A 114 15.45 2.75 2.72
N GLY A 115 15.14 4.01 2.42
CA GLY A 115 15.77 4.79 1.36
C GLY A 115 15.27 4.47 -0.04
N MET A 116 14.28 3.59 -0.20
CA MET A 116 13.65 3.31 -1.49
C MET A 116 12.58 4.37 -1.78
N TYR A 117 12.79 5.15 -2.85
CA TYR A 117 11.82 6.09 -3.41
C TYR A 117 11.59 5.69 -4.86
N LEU A 118 10.57 4.86 -5.09
CA LEU A 118 10.31 4.32 -6.43
C LEU A 118 9.22 5.13 -7.12
N THR A 119 9.42 5.46 -8.39
CA THR A 119 8.35 5.95 -9.26
C THR A 119 7.97 4.86 -10.25
N ALA A 120 6.84 5.01 -10.93
CA ALA A 120 6.41 4.08 -11.96
C ALA A 120 5.85 4.81 -13.18
N ASP A 121 6.28 4.40 -14.37
CA ASP A 121 5.61 4.78 -15.60
C ASP A 121 4.48 3.79 -15.91
N ASN A 122 3.24 4.26 -15.80
CA ASN A 122 2.04 3.49 -16.09
C ASN A 122 1.39 3.86 -17.44
N SER A 123 2.02 4.71 -18.26
CA SER A 123 1.50 5.21 -19.55
C SER A 123 0.98 4.06 -20.42
N LYS A 124 1.81 3.03 -20.63
CA LYS A 124 1.45 1.84 -21.40
C LYS A 124 0.17 1.16 -20.89
N THR A 125 0.03 1.00 -19.57
CA THR A 125 -1.16 0.37 -18.97
C THR A 125 -2.39 1.25 -19.19
N ARG A 126 -2.27 2.55 -18.97
CA ARG A 126 -3.36 3.53 -19.17
C ARG A 126 -3.81 3.56 -20.62
N ASP A 127 -2.87 3.61 -21.56
CA ASP A 127 -3.17 3.70 -22.98
C ASP A 127 -3.79 2.41 -23.54
N THR A 128 -3.31 1.26 -23.09
CA THR A 128 -3.77 -0.06 -23.55
C THR A 128 -5.15 -0.40 -23.00
N PHE A 129 -5.39 -0.15 -21.71
CA PHE A 129 -6.63 -0.55 -21.03
C PHE A 129 -7.62 0.59 -20.79
N LYS A 130 -7.30 1.81 -21.26
CA LYS A 130 -8.09 3.03 -20.99
C LYS A 130 -8.38 3.20 -19.50
N TRP A 131 -7.38 2.88 -18.69
CA TRP A 131 -7.46 2.86 -17.24
C TRP A 131 -6.96 4.18 -16.65
N THR A 132 -7.69 4.65 -15.64
CA THR A 132 -7.29 5.76 -14.78
C THR A 132 -7.16 5.22 -13.36
N PRO A 133 -5.97 5.35 -12.72
CA PRO A 133 -5.77 4.84 -11.36
C PRO A 133 -6.70 5.51 -10.35
N THR A 134 -7.23 4.71 -9.42
CA THR A 134 -7.92 5.20 -8.23
C THR A 134 -6.94 6.01 -7.37
N PRO A 135 -7.31 7.22 -6.90
CA PRO A 135 -6.46 8.00 -6.02
C PRO A 135 -6.08 7.25 -4.75
N PHE A 136 -4.79 7.29 -4.37
CA PHE A 136 -4.30 6.52 -3.22
C PHE A 136 -5.02 6.87 -1.91
N LYS A 137 -5.31 8.16 -1.66
CA LYS A 137 -6.09 8.59 -0.49
C LYS A 137 -7.42 7.83 -0.39
N GLN A 138 -8.17 7.71 -1.49
CA GLN A 138 -9.44 6.98 -1.50
C GLN A 138 -9.22 5.50 -1.16
N SER A 139 -8.26 4.85 -1.82
CA SER A 139 -7.97 3.43 -1.59
C SER A 139 -7.57 3.17 -0.13
N LEU A 140 -6.73 4.03 0.45
CA LEU A 140 -6.28 3.93 1.83
C LEU A 140 -7.44 4.03 2.83
N LEU A 141 -8.35 4.99 2.63
CA LEU A 141 -9.51 5.19 3.51
C LEU A 141 -10.53 4.06 3.39
N ASP A 142 -10.81 3.60 2.17
CA ASP A 142 -11.68 2.43 1.95
C ASP A 142 -11.11 1.18 2.65
N THR A 143 -9.78 1.01 2.59
CA THR A 143 -9.09 -0.09 3.29
C THR A 143 -9.25 0.04 4.80
N ALA A 144 -8.98 1.23 5.35
CA ALA A 144 -9.02 1.47 6.79
C ALA A 144 -10.42 1.25 7.36
N ALA A 145 -11.45 1.77 6.67
CA ALA A 145 -12.85 1.57 7.03
C ALA A 145 -13.22 0.09 7.00
N ALA A 146 -12.80 -0.66 5.97
CA ALA A 146 -13.07 -2.10 5.88
C ALA A 146 -12.39 -2.88 7.02
N VAL A 147 -11.13 -2.59 7.34
CA VAL A 147 -10.40 -3.23 8.46
C VAL A 147 -11.10 -2.98 9.79
N GLN A 148 -11.54 -1.76 10.07
CA GLN A 148 -12.30 -1.46 11.29
C GLN A 148 -13.64 -2.19 11.33
N ASN A 149 -14.40 -2.17 10.23
CA ASN A 149 -15.69 -2.85 10.14
C ASN A 149 -15.58 -4.36 10.34
N ILE A 150 -14.52 -4.99 9.85
CA ILE A 150 -14.28 -6.43 10.02
C ILE A 150 -13.91 -6.74 11.48
N ARG A 151 -13.12 -5.88 12.13
CA ARG A 151 -12.66 -6.09 13.52
C ARG A 151 -13.72 -5.78 14.58
N ASN A 152 -14.72 -4.96 14.26
CA ASN A 152 -15.81 -4.59 15.15
C ASN A 152 -17.02 -5.54 15.09
N LYS A 153 -16.97 -6.56 14.22
CA LYS A 153 -17.96 -7.64 14.15
C LYS A 153 -17.50 -8.84 14.96
#